data_AF-O00584-F1
#
_entry.id   AF-O00584-F1
#
_cell.length_a   1.000
_cell.length_b   1.000
_cell.length_c   1.000
_cell.angle_alpha   90.00
_cell.angle_beta   90.00
_cell.angle_gamma   90.00
#
_symmetry.space_group_name_H-M   'P 1'
#
loop_
_entity.id
_entity.type
_entity.pdbx_description
1 polymer ?
#
loop_
_entity_poly.entity_id
_entity_poly.type
_entity_poly.pdbx_seq_one_letter_code
_entity_poly.pdbx_strand_id
1 'polypeptide(L)'
;MRPAALRGALLGCLCLALLCLGGADKRLRDNHEWKKLIMVQHWPETVCEKIQNDCRDPPDYWTIHGLWPDKSEGCNRSWPFNLEEIKDLLPEMRAYWPDVIHSFPNRSRFWKHEWEKHGTCAAQVDALNSQKKYFGRSLELYRELDLNSVLLKLGIKPSINYYQVADFKDALARVYGVIPKIQCLPPSQDEEVQTIGQIELCLTKQDQQLQNCTEPGEQPSPKQEVWLANGAAESRGLRVCEDGPVFYPPPKKTKH
;
A
#
# COMPACT_ATOMS: atom_id res chain seq x y z
N MET A 1 79.00 46.50 -17.09
CA MET A 1 78.12 46.88 -15.96
C MET A 1 77.58 45.60 -15.34
N ARG A 2 77.63 45.53 -14.01
CA ARG A 2 77.40 44.39 -13.10
C ARG A 2 75.88 44.21 -12.81
N PRO A 3 75.42 43.17 -12.07
CA PRO A 3 74.52 42.11 -12.54
C PRO A 3 73.26 41.95 -11.65
N ALA A 4 72.73 40.72 -11.51
CA ALA A 4 71.77 40.20 -10.50
C ALA A 4 70.30 40.08 -11.01
N ALA A 5 69.50 39.06 -10.68
CA ALA A 5 69.64 37.88 -9.82
C ALA A 5 68.54 36.86 -10.17
N LEU A 6 68.79 35.59 -9.84
CA LEU A 6 67.81 34.51 -9.70
C LEU A 6 66.65 34.88 -8.73
N ARG A 7 65.46 34.33 -8.96
CA ARG A 7 64.69 33.43 -8.04
C ARG A 7 63.19 33.43 -8.39
N GLY A 8 62.56 32.25 -8.36
CA GLY A 8 61.11 32.15 -8.20
C GLY A 8 60.48 31.04 -9.04
N ALA A 9 60.44 29.83 -8.48
CA ALA A 9 59.71 28.70 -9.02
C ALA A 9 58.22 28.75 -8.61
N LEU A 10 57.38 28.06 -9.40
CA LEU A 10 56.11 27.42 -9.03
C LEU A 10 54.89 28.32 -8.68
N LEU A 11 54.09 28.63 -9.71
CA LEU A 11 52.62 28.59 -9.68
C LEU A 11 52.22 27.82 -10.95
N GLY A 12 51.34 26.82 -10.97
CA GLY A 12 50.33 26.37 -10.02
C GLY A 12 49.28 25.69 -10.89
N CYS A 13 49.35 24.37 -11.03
CA CYS A 13 48.33 23.55 -11.69
C CYS A 13 46.99 23.70 -10.96
N LEU A 14 46.04 24.43 -11.52
CA LEU A 14 44.63 24.37 -11.10
C LEU A 14 43.80 24.91 -12.28
N CYS A 15 43.07 24.04 -13.00
CA CYS A 15 41.88 24.43 -13.79
C CYS A 15 41.15 23.28 -14.52
N LEU A 16 41.59 22.02 -14.46
CA LEU A 16 40.97 20.93 -15.24
C LEU A 16 39.90 20.08 -14.52
N ALA A 17 39.43 20.46 -13.34
CA ALA A 17 38.50 19.63 -12.54
C ALA A 17 37.01 19.98 -12.65
N LEU A 18 36.59 20.98 -13.43
CA LEU A 18 35.20 21.49 -13.39
C LEU A 18 34.24 20.89 -14.44
N LEU A 19 34.67 19.94 -15.28
CA LEU A 19 33.85 19.45 -16.40
C LEU A 19 33.23 18.05 -16.20
N CYS A 20 33.39 17.40 -15.04
CA CYS A 20 32.90 16.02 -14.84
C CYS A 20 31.74 15.86 -13.84
N LEU A 21 31.21 16.94 -13.23
CA LEU A 21 30.16 16.83 -12.21
C LEU A 21 28.71 16.87 -12.76
N GLY A 22 28.51 17.15 -14.05
CA GLY A 22 27.16 17.26 -14.65
C GLY A 22 26.50 15.96 -15.12
N GLY A 23 27.22 14.82 -15.07
CA GLY A 23 26.77 13.56 -15.69
C GLY A 23 26.27 12.47 -14.74
N ALA A 24 26.49 12.60 -13.43
CA ALA A 24 26.19 11.53 -12.46
C ALA A 24 24.75 11.59 -11.90
N ASP A 25 24.07 12.73 -12.01
CA ASP A 25 22.78 12.95 -11.33
C ASP A 25 21.56 12.34 -12.07
N LYS A 26 21.70 12.02 -13.36
CA LYS A 26 20.60 11.42 -14.13
C LYS A 26 20.45 9.91 -13.95
N ARG A 27 21.46 9.20 -13.46
CA ARG A 27 21.41 7.72 -13.33
C ARG A 27 20.84 7.22 -12.00
N LEU A 28 20.68 8.08 -10.99
CA LEU A 28 20.04 7.71 -9.72
C LEU A 28 18.52 7.95 -9.71
N ARG A 29 17.98 8.60 -10.74
CA ARG A 29 16.60 9.11 -10.72
C ARG A 29 15.56 8.14 -11.29
N ASP A 30 15.97 6.95 -11.72
CA ASP A 30 15.20 6.09 -12.64
C ASP A 30 14.62 4.82 -12.00
N ASN A 31 14.49 4.75 -10.67
CA ASN A 31 14.12 3.50 -9.99
C ASN A 31 12.83 3.54 -9.16
N HIS A 32 12.05 4.62 -9.24
CA HIS A 32 10.85 4.82 -8.42
C HIS A 32 9.62 5.28 -9.22
N GLU A 33 9.58 5.01 -10.52
CA GLU A 33 8.41 5.31 -11.35
C GLU A 33 7.26 4.35 -11.04
N TRP A 34 6.08 4.92 -10.81
CA TRP A 34 4.82 4.21 -10.57
C TRP A 34 3.67 4.97 -11.22
N LYS A 35 2.61 4.27 -11.62
CA LYS A 35 1.58 4.82 -12.53
C LYS A 35 0.21 5.02 -11.89
N LYS A 36 -0.11 4.23 -10.88
CA LYS A 36 -1.40 4.27 -10.18
C LYS A 36 -1.22 3.94 -8.71
N LEU A 37 -2.21 4.33 -7.92
CA LEU A 37 -2.33 3.91 -6.53
C LEU A 37 -3.28 2.72 -6.45
N ILE A 38 -3.15 1.96 -5.37
CA ILE A 38 -4.05 0.87 -5.01
C ILE A 38 -4.53 1.16 -3.60
N MET A 39 -5.83 1.44 -3.44
CA MET A 39 -6.46 1.48 -2.13
C MET A 39 -6.75 0.05 -1.71
N VAL A 40 -6.14 -0.37 -0.62
CA VAL A 40 -6.16 -1.75 -0.14
C VAL A 40 -6.93 -1.81 1.17
N GLN A 41 -8.01 -2.56 1.17
CA GLN A 41 -8.82 -2.82 2.37
C GLN A 41 -8.84 -4.32 2.66
N HIS A 42 -8.77 -4.68 3.93
CA HIS A 42 -8.80 -6.08 4.34
C HIS A 42 -9.90 -6.37 5.36
N TRP A 43 -10.30 -7.65 5.42
CA TRP A 43 -11.27 -8.16 6.36
C TRP A 43 -10.58 -8.70 7.61
N PRO A 44 -10.72 -8.05 8.77
CA PRO A 44 -9.95 -8.39 9.97
C PRO A 44 -10.05 -9.85 10.40
N GLU A 45 -11.24 -10.45 10.43
CA GLU A 45 -11.41 -11.85 10.86
C GLU A 45 -10.60 -12.84 10.02
N THR A 46 -10.33 -12.51 8.75
CA THR A 46 -9.53 -13.36 7.86
C THR A 46 -8.03 -13.12 8.00
N VAL A 47 -7.59 -11.86 8.10
CA VAL A 47 -6.16 -11.53 8.11
C VAL A 47 -5.54 -11.57 9.51
N CYS A 48 -6.35 -11.64 10.56
CA CYS A 48 -5.90 -11.77 11.95
C CYS A 48 -5.19 -13.11 12.19
N GLU A 49 -3.86 -13.07 12.39
CA GLU A 49 -3.07 -14.26 12.66
C GLU A 49 -3.07 -14.68 14.15
N LYS A 50 -3.25 -13.74 15.07
CA LYS A 50 -3.15 -13.96 16.51
C LYS A 50 -4.24 -13.24 17.27
N ILE A 51 -4.88 -13.93 18.22
CA ILE A 51 -5.94 -13.37 19.09
C ILE A 51 -5.31 -12.44 20.15
N GLN A 52 -4.88 -11.25 19.71
CA GLN A 52 -4.24 -10.24 20.56
C GLN A 52 -4.52 -8.83 20.04
N ASN A 53 -4.51 -7.83 20.93
CA ASN A 53 -4.70 -6.41 20.59
C ASN A 53 -5.90 -6.19 19.66
N ASP A 54 -5.71 -5.56 18.49
CA ASP A 54 -6.79 -5.28 17.53
C ASP A 54 -7.41 -6.57 16.94
N CYS A 55 -6.73 -7.72 17.01
CA CYS A 55 -7.27 -9.03 16.63
C CYS A 55 -7.86 -9.84 17.79
N ARG A 56 -7.89 -9.29 19.02
CA ARG A 56 -8.60 -9.94 20.13
C ARG A 56 -10.11 -9.93 19.87
N ASP A 57 -10.62 -8.77 19.46
CA ASP A 57 -11.99 -8.55 19.02
C ASP A 57 -11.90 -7.85 17.65
N PRO A 58 -11.65 -8.60 16.56
CA PRO A 58 -11.45 -8.03 15.23
C PRO A 58 -12.62 -7.12 14.84
N PRO A 59 -12.37 -5.94 14.26
CA PRO A 59 -13.44 -5.08 13.77
C PRO A 59 -14.37 -5.83 12.82
N ASP A 60 -15.68 -5.61 12.95
CA ASP A 60 -16.72 -6.23 12.13
C ASP A 60 -16.98 -5.47 10.83
N TYR A 61 -15.96 -4.75 10.35
CA TYR A 61 -15.94 -3.95 9.14
C TYR A 61 -14.59 -4.08 8.45
N TRP A 62 -14.58 -3.89 7.13
CA TRP A 62 -13.38 -3.77 6.31
C TRP A 62 -12.56 -2.58 6.78
N THR A 63 -11.26 -2.78 6.96
CA THR A 63 -10.32 -1.74 7.43
C THR A 63 -9.25 -1.48 6.39
N ILE A 64 -8.55 -0.34 6.51
CA ILE A 64 -7.45 0.05 5.63
C ILE A 64 -6.25 -0.85 5.92
N HIS A 65 -5.74 -1.49 4.87
CA HIS A 65 -4.39 -2.06 4.87
C HIS A 65 -3.40 -0.98 4.44
N GLY A 66 -3.63 -0.34 3.30
CA GLY A 66 -2.85 0.82 2.88
C GLY A 66 -3.20 1.44 1.54
N LEU A 67 -2.41 2.43 1.14
CA LEU A 67 -2.53 3.16 -0.12
C LEU A 67 -1.22 3.05 -0.90
N TRP A 68 -1.16 2.15 -1.87
CA TRP A 68 0.11 1.68 -2.41
C TRP A 68 0.37 2.16 -3.83
N PRO A 69 1.52 2.79 -4.09
CA PRO A 69 2.07 2.90 -5.44
C PRO A 69 2.33 1.53 -6.07
N ASP A 70 1.80 1.29 -7.27
CA ASP A 70 1.72 -0.06 -7.86
C ASP A 70 3.05 -0.71 -8.27
N LYS A 71 4.13 0.05 -8.41
CA LYS A 71 5.43 -0.45 -8.94
C LYS A 71 6.64 0.09 -8.19
N SER A 72 6.44 0.71 -7.03
CA SER A 72 7.52 1.35 -6.29
C SER A 72 7.30 1.24 -4.79
N GLU A 73 8.37 0.87 -4.08
CA GLU A 73 8.38 0.78 -2.63
C GLU A 73 9.70 1.32 -2.07
N GLY A 74 9.70 1.81 -0.83
CA GLY A 74 10.90 2.22 -0.10
C GLY A 74 11.67 3.38 -0.75
N CYS A 75 10.96 4.36 -1.32
CA CYS A 75 11.54 5.39 -2.18
C CYS A 75 12.40 6.43 -1.43
N ASN A 76 12.27 6.56 -0.11
CA ASN A 76 13.08 7.50 0.65
C ASN A 76 13.42 6.98 2.06
N ARG A 77 14.55 6.28 2.19
CA ARG A 77 15.05 5.77 3.48
C ARG A 77 15.51 6.87 4.45
N SER A 78 15.72 8.10 3.96
CA SER A 78 16.09 9.26 4.77
C SER A 78 14.89 10.03 5.30
N TRP A 79 13.66 9.59 5.01
CA TRP A 79 12.42 10.22 5.45
C TRP A 79 11.62 9.28 6.37
N PRO A 80 12.07 9.10 7.63
CA PRO A 80 11.46 8.17 8.55
C PRO A 80 10.05 8.60 8.94
N PHE A 81 9.24 7.62 9.35
CA PHE A 81 7.92 7.90 9.91
C PHE A 81 8.01 8.75 11.19
N ASN A 82 7.13 9.74 11.31
CA ASN A 82 7.02 10.64 12.45
C ASN A 82 5.56 10.71 12.93
N LEU A 83 5.28 10.04 14.04
CA LEU A 83 3.93 9.94 14.59
C LEU A 83 3.33 11.32 14.95
N GLU A 84 4.16 12.29 15.33
CA GLU A 84 3.67 13.62 15.72
C GLU A 84 3.07 14.39 14.52
N GLU A 85 3.47 14.09 13.27
CA GLU A 85 2.90 14.74 12.07
C GLU A 85 1.44 14.35 11.81
N ILE A 86 0.98 13.22 12.35
CA ILE A 86 -0.37 12.68 12.16
C ILE A 86 -1.18 12.61 13.45
N LYS A 87 -0.74 13.33 14.49
CA LYS A 87 -1.32 13.24 15.84
C LYS A 87 -2.83 13.51 15.88
N ASP A 88 -3.30 14.42 15.04
CA ASP A 88 -4.71 14.79 14.89
C ASP A 88 -5.54 13.71 14.17
N LEU A 89 -4.91 12.89 13.33
CA LEU A 89 -5.56 11.77 12.62
C LEU A 89 -5.66 10.51 13.48
N LEU A 90 -4.94 10.43 14.61
CA LEU A 90 -4.82 9.20 15.40
C LEU A 90 -6.16 8.57 15.83
N PRO A 91 -7.22 9.31 16.19
CA PRO A 91 -8.53 8.70 16.46
C PRO A 91 -9.07 7.90 15.28
N GLU A 92 -9.02 8.46 14.07
CA GLU A 92 -9.47 7.78 12.85
C GLU A 92 -8.52 6.66 12.44
N MET A 93 -7.21 6.87 12.55
CA MET A 93 -6.22 5.82 12.29
C MET A 93 -6.45 4.58 13.16
N ARG A 94 -6.83 4.75 14.43
CA ARG A 94 -7.16 3.63 15.32
C ARG A 94 -8.45 2.90 14.94
N ALA A 95 -9.43 3.63 14.42
CA ALA A 95 -10.71 3.05 14.04
C ALA A 95 -10.64 2.36 12.67
N TYR A 96 -10.09 3.04 11.67
CA TYR A 96 -10.16 2.61 10.28
C TYR A 96 -8.88 1.97 9.76
N TRP A 97 -7.74 2.18 10.43
CA TRP A 97 -6.44 1.61 10.05
C TRP A 97 -5.76 0.85 11.22
N PRO A 98 -6.45 -0.07 11.91
CA PRO A 98 -5.86 -0.88 12.98
C PRO A 98 -4.77 -1.83 12.48
N ASP A 99 -3.93 -2.35 13.39
CA ASP A 99 -2.96 -3.40 13.06
C ASP A 99 -3.61 -4.78 13.26
N VAL A 100 -4.42 -5.20 12.28
CA VAL A 100 -5.09 -6.52 12.27
C VAL A 100 -4.26 -7.61 11.57
N ILE A 101 -2.98 -7.34 11.33
CA ILE A 101 -2.06 -8.27 10.65
C ILE A 101 -1.04 -8.82 11.64
N HIS A 102 -0.27 -7.93 12.27
CA HIS A 102 0.74 -8.31 13.26
C HIS A 102 0.17 -8.20 14.68
N SER A 103 -0.80 -7.31 14.86
CA SER A 103 -1.40 -6.97 16.14
C SER A 103 -0.33 -6.62 17.16
N PHE A 104 0.60 -5.75 16.79
CA PHE A 104 1.60 -5.26 17.72
C PHE A 104 0.92 -4.43 18.82
N PRO A 105 1.40 -4.49 20.09
CA PRO A 105 0.90 -3.62 21.15
C PRO A 105 1.00 -2.13 20.81
N ASN A 106 2.02 -1.77 20.00
CA ASN A 106 2.17 -0.43 19.45
C ASN A 106 1.76 -0.40 17.97
N ARG A 107 0.51 0.02 17.70
CA ARG A 107 -0.04 0.19 16.34
C ARG A 107 0.80 1.07 15.43
N SER A 108 1.54 2.04 15.96
CA SER A 108 2.34 2.94 15.12
C SER A 108 3.45 2.25 14.34
N ARG A 109 3.81 1.01 14.72
CA ARG A 109 4.71 0.16 13.95
C ARG A 109 4.14 -0.21 12.58
N PHE A 110 2.84 -0.47 12.50
CA PHE A 110 2.18 -0.77 11.24
C PHE A 110 2.12 0.48 10.35
N TRP A 111 1.70 1.62 10.89
CA TRP A 111 1.69 2.88 10.13
C TRP A 111 3.10 3.31 9.69
N LYS A 112 4.12 3.08 10.53
CA LYS A 112 5.52 3.27 10.15
C LYS A 112 5.89 2.42 8.93
N HIS A 113 5.50 1.15 8.92
CA HIS A 113 5.75 0.26 7.78
C HIS A 113 5.08 0.80 6.51
N GLU A 114 3.80 1.13 6.58
CA GLU A 114 3.03 1.68 5.46
C GLU A 114 3.61 2.99 4.92
N TRP A 115 4.05 3.90 5.80
CA TRP A 115 4.71 5.13 5.40
C TRP A 115 6.04 4.86 4.69
N GLU A 116 6.96 4.15 5.35
CA GLU A 116 8.32 3.98 4.87
C GLU A 116 8.36 3.17 3.58
N LYS A 117 7.45 2.20 3.44
CA LYS A 117 7.34 1.35 2.26
C LYS A 117 6.54 1.99 1.12
N HIS A 118 5.36 2.56 1.39
CA HIS A 118 4.45 3.04 0.34
C HIS A 118 4.31 4.57 0.32
N GLY A 119 4.14 5.19 1.48
CA GLY A 119 3.94 6.64 1.61
C GLY A 119 5.10 7.47 1.05
N THR A 120 6.35 7.04 1.27
CA THR A 120 7.54 7.73 0.72
C THR A 120 7.57 7.77 -0.81
N CYS A 121 6.96 6.78 -1.46
CA CYS A 121 6.81 6.75 -2.92
C CYS A 121 5.60 7.56 -3.38
N ALA A 122 4.48 7.47 -2.66
CA ALA A 122 3.25 8.21 -2.94
C ALA A 122 3.48 9.73 -2.87
N ALA A 123 4.42 10.18 -2.04
CA ALA A 123 4.80 11.58 -1.86
C ALA A 123 5.37 12.28 -3.11
N GLN A 124 5.54 11.56 -4.23
CA GLN A 124 5.76 12.16 -5.56
C GLN A 124 4.54 12.94 -6.07
N VAL A 125 3.35 12.70 -5.50
CA VAL A 125 2.11 13.39 -5.85
C VAL A 125 1.88 14.50 -4.85
N ASP A 126 1.59 15.70 -5.34
CA ASP A 126 1.41 16.88 -4.48
C ASP A 126 0.32 16.68 -3.45
N ALA A 127 -0.79 16.01 -3.78
CA ALA A 127 -1.85 15.68 -2.82
C ALA A 127 -1.40 14.78 -1.66
N LEU A 128 -0.27 14.06 -1.78
CA LEU A 128 0.23 13.05 -0.84
C LEU A 128 1.65 13.37 -0.32
N ASN A 129 2.20 14.55 -0.63
CA ASN A 129 3.61 14.91 -0.44
C ASN A 129 4.06 15.19 1.01
N SER A 130 3.35 14.68 2.02
CA SER A 130 3.76 14.68 3.43
C SER A 130 3.06 13.55 4.17
N GLN A 131 3.54 13.17 5.37
CA GLN A 131 2.93 12.11 6.17
C GLN A 131 1.46 12.41 6.45
N LYS A 132 1.17 13.63 6.95
CA LYS A 132 -0.19 14.08 7.21
C LYS A 132 -1.09 14.00 5.98
N LYS A 133 -0.60 14.43 4.82
CA LYS A 133 -1.39 14.40 3.57
C LYS A 133 -1.62 12.98 3.07
N TYR A 134 -0.61 12.12 3.10
CA TYR A 134 -0.73 10.71 2.73
C TYR A 134 -1.75 9.97 3.60
N PHE A 135 -1.60 10.04 4.93
CA PHE A 135 -2.52 9.37 5.86
C PHE A 135 -3.91 10.00 5.83
N GLY A 136 -4.00 11.33 5.78
CA GLY A 136 -5.27 12.06 5.72
C GLY A 136 -6.07 11.75 4.46
N ARG A 137 -5.43 11.74 3.28
CA ARG A 137 -6.09 11.38 2.02
C ARG A 137 -6.46 9.91 1.97
N SER A 138 -5.66 9.01 2.57
CA SER A 138 -6.02 7.59 2.68
C SER A 138 -7.28 7.37 3.51
N LEU A 139 -7.41 8.07 4.63
CA LEU A 139 -8.63 8.06 5.46
C LEU A 139 -9.83 8.65 4.72
N GLU A 140 -9.62 9.72 3.96
CA GLU A 140 -10.66 10.33 3.13
C GLU A 140 -11.14 9.37 2.03
N LEU A 141 -10.23 8.75 1.28
CA LEU A 141 -10.55 7.73 0.28
C LEU A 141 -11.34 6.56 0.89
N TYR A 142 -10.95 6.09 2.07
CA TYR A 142 -11.68 5.04 2.79
C TYR A 142 -13.14 5.44 3.06
N ARG A 143 -13.38 6.68 3.52
CA ARG A 143 -14.74 7.20 3.77
C ARG A 143 -15.52 7.46 2.49
N GLU A 144 -14.87 7.95 1.44
CA GLU A 144 -15.49 8.22 0.12
C GLU A 144 -15.92 6.92 -0.57
N LEU A 145 -15.09 5.87 -0.49
CA LEU A 145 -15.38 4.57 -1.10
C LEU A 145 -16.44 3.80 -0.31
N ASP A 146 -16.45 3.92 1.02
CA ASP A 146 -17.42 3.33 1.94
C ASP A 146 -17.79 1.87 1.62
N LEU A 147 -16.76 1.04 1.39
CA LEU A 147 -16.89 -0.38 1.04
C LEU A 147 -17.86 -1.14 1.98
N ASN A 148 -17.83 -0.79 3.26
CA ASN A 148 -18.68 -1.37 4.28
C ASN A 148 -20.18 -1.15 3.99
N SER A 149 -20.60 0.11 3.80
CA SER A 149 -22.00 0.41 3.47
C SER A 149 -22.40 -0.13 2.10
N VAL A 150 -21.47 -0.12 1.13
CA VAL A 150 -21.70 -0.66 -0.20
C VAL A 150 -22.05 -2.14 -0.14
N LEU A 151 -21.22 -2.96 0.51
CA LEU A 151 -21.45 -4.41 0.63
C LEU A 151 -22.75 -4.70 1.39
N LEU A 152 -22.99 -4.02 2.51
CA LEU A 152 -24.21 -4.20 3.30
C LEU A 152 -25.48 -3.85 2.50
N LYS A 153 -25.46 -2.75 1.73
CA LYS A 153 -26.57 -2.34 0.87
C LYS A 153 -26.84 -3.34 -0.27
N LEU A 154 -25.79 -4.02 -0.74
CA LEU A 154 -25.89 -5.09 -1.74
C LEU A 154 -26.36 -6.44 -1.14
N GLY A 155 -26.57 -6.51 0.18
CA GLY A 155 -26.92 -7.75 0.87
C GLY A 155 -25.74 -8.70 1.09
N ILE A 156 -24.51 -8.24 0.85
CA ILE A 156 -23.29 -8.98 1.07
C ILE A 156 -22.79 -8.68 2.49
N LYS A 157 -23.02 -9.62 3.40
CA LYS A 157 -22.68 -9.49 4.83
C LYS A 157 -21.99 -10.76 5.31
N PRO A 158 -21.18 -10.70 6.38
CA PRO A 158 -20.53 -11.89 6.92
C PRO A 158 -21.57 -12.97 7.21
N SER A 159 -21.31 -14.20 6.77
CA SER A 159 -22.30 -15.27 6.75
C SER A 159 -21.64 -16.64 6.89
N ILE A 160 -22.34 -17.58 7.52
CA ILE A 160 -21.95 -19.00 7.54
C ILE A 160 -22.14 -19.66 6.16
N ASN A 161 -22.99 -19.08 5.30
CA ASN A 161 -23.20 -19.54 3.94
C ASN A 161 -22.14 -18.93 3.02
N TYR A 162 -21.69 -19.71 2.05
CA TYR A 162 -20.74 -19.25 1.04
C TYR A 162 -21.41 -18.33 0.02
N TYR A 163 -20.66 -17.32 -0.41
CA TYR A 163 -20.94 -16.53 -1.59
C TYR A 163 -20.20 -17.13 -2.80
N GLN A 164 -20.48 -16.63 -3.99
CA GLN A 164 -19.58 -16.76 -5.14
C GLN A 164 -18.65 -15.54 -5.18
N VAL A 165 -17.40 -15.71 -5.62
CA VAL A 165 -16.48 -14.57 -5.85
C VAL A 165 -17.10 -13.54 -6.81
N ALA A 166 -17.89 -14.01 -7.78
CA ALA A 166 -18.67 -13.16 -8.68
C ALA A 166 -19.65 -12.22 -7.95
N ASP A 167 -20.25 -12.65 -6.83
CA ASP A 167 -21.18 -11.81 -6.05
C ASP A 167 -20.48 -10.53 -5.57
N PHE A 168 -19.22 -10.63 -5.15
CA PHE A 168 -18.42 -9.47 -4.79
C PHE A 168 -17.93 -8.72 -6.02
N LYS A 169 -17.28 -9.42 -6.96
CA LYS A 169 -16.61 -8.80 -8.11
C LYS A 169 -17.58 -7.99 -8.96
N ASP A 170 -18.73 -8.57 -9.31
CA ASP A 170 -19.70 -7.94 -10.21
C ASP A 170 -20.46 -6.82 -9.50
N ALA A 171 -20.84 -7.02 -8.23
CA ALA A 171 -21.57 -6.02 -7.49
C ALA A 171 -20.71 -4.78 -7.19
N LEU A 172 -19.45 -4.98 -6.80
CA LEU A 172 -18.51 -3.89 -6.59
C LEU A 172 -18.12 -3.21 -7.91
N ALA A 173 -17.93 -3.97 -8.99
CA ALA A 173 -17.70 -3.40 -10.32
C ALA A 173 -18.86 -2.51 -10.77
N ARG A 174 -20.10 -2.93 -10.50
CA ARG A 174 -21.30 -2.13 -10.79
C ARG A 174 -21.37 -0.83 -9.99
N VAL A 175 -20.95 -0.84 -8.73
CA VAL A 175 -21.01 0.34 -7.85
C VAL A 175 -19.88 1.32 -8.15
N TYR A 176 -18.65 0.83 -8.28
CA TYR A 176 -17.46 1.67 -8.45
C TYR A 176 -17.14 1.97 -9.91
N GLY A 177 -17.76 1.27 -10.88
CA GLY A 177 -17.47 1.44 -12.30
C GLY A 177 -16.11 0.90 -12.74
N VAL A 178 -15.40 0.17 -11.87
CA VAL A 178 -14.07 -0.41 -12.09
C VAL A 178 -13.99 -1.81 -11.50
N ILE A 179 -13.16 -2.68 -12.07
CA ILE A 179 -13.03 -4.06 -11.58
C ILE A 179 -12.11 -4.09 -10.35
N PRO A 180 -12.61 -4.49 -9.17
CA PRO A 180 -11.75 -4.67 -8.01
C PRO A 180 -10.88 -5.92 -8.17
N LYS A 181 -9.71 -5.92 -7.53
CA LYS A 181 -8.97 -7.16 -7.28
C LYS A 181 -9.35 -7.69 -5.90
N ILE A 182 -9.83 -8.93 -5.88
CA ILE A 182 -10.26 -9.61 -4.65
C ILE A 182 -9.25 -10.69 -4.35
N GLN A 183 -8.77 -10.73 -3.11
CA GLN A 183 -7.80 -11.69 -2.64
C GLN A 183 -8.33 -12.51 -1.48
N CYS A 184 -7.97 -13.78 -1.49
CA CYS A 184 -8.41 -14.79 -0.55
C CYS A 184 -7.22 -15.54 0.05
N LEU A 185 -7.39 -16.05 1.25
CA LEU A 185 -6.56 -17.13 1.77
C LEU A 185 -7.04 -18.45 1.13
N PRO A 186 -6.13 -19.30 0.64
CA PRO A 186 -6.50 -20.63 0.18
C PRO A 186 -7.05 -21.46 1.35
N PRO A 187 -7.92 -22.46 1.09
CA PRO A 187 -8.41 -23.35 2.13
C PRO A 187 -7.24 -24.03 2.86
N SER A 188 -7.29 -24.02 4.19
CA SER A 188 -6.46 -24.90 5.03
C SER A 188 -6.96 -26.35 4.97
N GLN A 189 -6.25 -27.30 5.60
CA GLN A 189 -6.57 -28.74 5.48
C GLN A 189 -8.02 -29.12 5.89
N ASP A 190 -8.66 -28.30 6.73
CA ASP A 190 -10.02 -28.53 7.26
C ASP A 190 -11.09 -27.61 6.62
N GLU A 191 -10.71 -26.79 5.63
CA GLU A 191 -11.62 -25.86 4.96
C GLU A 191 -11.91 -26.33 3.53
N GLU A 192 -13.17 -26.25 3.09
CA GLU A 192 -13.55 -26.67 1.75
C GLU A 192 -13.36 -25.57 0.69
N VAL A 193 -13.34 -24.31 1.11
CA VAL A 193 -13.37 -23.14 0.22
C VAL A 193 -12.36 -22.09 0.68
N GLN A 194 -11.96 -21.22 -0.24
CA GLN A 194 -11.14 -20.07 0.06
C GLN A 194 -11.88 -19.03 0.94
N THR A 195 -11.13 -18.22 1.67
CA THR A 195 -11.67 -17.21 2.58
C THR A 195 -11.30 -15.81 2.11
N ILE A 196 -12.29 -14.94 1.86
CA ILE A 196 -12.05 -13.57 1.37
C ILE A 196 -11.31 -12.74 2.43
N GLY A 197 -10.21 -12.11 2.05
CA GLY A 197 -9.35 -11.39 2.98
C GLY A 197 -9.01 -9.96 2.60
N GLN A 198 -8.96 -9.63 1.30
CA GLN A 198 -8.56 -8.30 0.85
C GLN A 198 -9.27 -7.88 -0.44
N ILE A 199 -9.65 -6.62 -0.53
CA ILE A 199 -10.23 -5.97 -1.71
C ILE A 199 -9.34 -4.76 -2.07
N GLU A 200 -8.97 -4.68 -3.34
CA GLU A 200 -8.12 -3.65 -3.91
C GLU A 200 -8.88 -2.87 -4.98
N LEU A 201 -8.86 -1.54 -4.89
CA LEU A 201 -9.38 -0.62 -5.89
C LEU A 201 -8.24 0.27 -6.40
N CYS A 202 -8.04 0.31 -7.72
CA CYS A 202 -7.01 1.16 -8.28
C CYS A 202 -7.49 2.60 -8.46
N LEU A 203 -6.57 3.53 -8.25
CA LEU A 203 -6.81 4.97 -8.28
C LEU A 203 -5.79 5.66 -9.18
N THR A 204 -6.20 6.72 -9.87
CA THR A 204 -5.32 7.55 -10.69
C THR A 204 -4.25 8.20 -9.84
N LYS A 205 -3.05 8.35 -10.40
CA LYS A 205 -1.89 8.88 -9.67
C LYS A 205 -2.15 10.27 -9.06
N GLN A 206 -2.64 11.23 -9.86
CA GLN A 206 -2.71 12.64 -9.47
C GLN A 206 -3.92 12.98 -8.58
N ASP A 207 -5.12 12.53 -8.96
CA ASP A 207 -6.37 12.95 -8.33
C ASP A 207 -7.07 11.83 -7.54
N GLN A 208 -6.45 10.64 -7.49
CA GLN A 208 -6.94 9.46 -6.78
C GLN A 208 -8.39 9.08 -7.14
N GLN A 209 -8.74 9.21 -8.42
CA GLN A 209 -10.05 8.79 -8.95
C GLN A 209 -10.01 7.31 -9.31
N LEU A 210 -11.13 6.59 -9.16
CA LEU A 210 -11.22 5.18 -9.50
C LEU A 210 -10.81 4.90 -10.95
N GLN A 211 -9.96 3.90 -11.15
CA GLN A 211 -9.58 3.36 -12.45
C GLN A 211 -9.44 1.84 -12.41
N ASN A 212 -9.49 1.18 -13.57
CA ASN A 212 -9.13 -0.24 -13.64
C ASN A 212 -7.64 -0.45 -13.32
N CYS A 213 -7.35 -1.59 -12.69
CA CYS A 213 -5.98 -1.96 -12.32
C CYS A 213 -5.13 -2.43 -13.51
N THR A 214 -5.77 -3.02 -14.52
CA THR A 214 -5.12 -3.53 -15.74
C THR A 214 -5.55 -2.69 -16.93
N GLU A 215 -4.59 -2.17 -17.70
CA GLU A 215 -4.88 -1.64 -19.02
C GLU A 215 -5.03 -2.81 -20.01
N PRO A 216 -5.99 -2.75 -20.96
CA PRO A 216 -6.06 -3.73 -22.04
C PRO A 216 -4.72 -3.78 -22.80
N GLY A 217 -4.00 -4.91 -22.71
CA GLY A 217 -2.71 -5.13 -23.39
C GLY A 217 -1.45 -4.93 -22.54
N GLU A 218 -1.56 -4.59 -21.25
CA GLU A 218 -0.38 -4.51 -20.37
C GLU A 218 0.12 -5.91 -19.98
N GLN A 219 1.19 -6.38 -20.64
CA GLN A 219 1.95 -7.56 -20.22
C GLN A 219 2.88 -7.19 -19.05
N PRO A 220 2.99 -8.02 -18.00
CA PRO A 220 4.00 -7.82 -16.98
C PRO A 220 5.40 -7.85 -17.61
N SER A 221 6.19 -6.80 -17.44
CA SER A 221 7.61 -6.85 -17.70
C SER A 221 8.31 -7.84 -16.76
N PRO A 222 9.49 -8.38 -17.10
CA PRO A 222 10.23 -9.28 -16.20
C PRO A 222 10.51 -8.66 -14.82
N LYS A 223 10.69 -7.34 -14.75
CA LYS A 223 10.80 -6.61 -13.48
C LYS A 223 9.50 -6.64 -12.68
N GLN A 224 8.36 -6.56 -13.35
CA GLN A 224 7.04 -6.71 -12.70
C GLN A 224 6.83 -8.13 -12.20
N GLU A 225 7.31 -9.16 -12.90
CA GLU A 225 7.23 -10.54 -12.38
C GLU A 225 8.04 -10.70 -11.09
N VAL A 226 9.27 -10.16 -11.05
CA VAL A 226 10.09 -10.17 -9.83
C VAL A 226 9.45 -9.35 -8.71
N TRP A 227 8.88 -8.18 -9.03
CA TRP A 227 8.20 -7.34 -8.05
C TRP A 227 6.93 -8.02 -7.49
N LEU A 228 6.12 -8.63 -8.35
CA LEU A 228 4.94 -9.42 -7.97
C LEU A 228 5.32 -10.64 -7.13
N ALA A 229 6.44 -11.30 -7.46
CA ALA A 229 6.96 -12.43 -6.70
C ALA A 229 7.43 -12.00 -5.29
N ASN A 230 8.06 -10.83 -5.15
CA ASN A 230 8.44 -10.29 -3.85
C ASN A 230 7.20 -9.87 -3.02
N GLY A 231 6.22 -9.23 -3.65
CA GLY A 231 4.95 -8.90 -2.99
C GLY A 231 4.18 -10.14 -2.52
N ALA A 232 4.35 -11.29 -3.19
CA ALA A 232 3.73 -12.55 -2.79
C ALA A 232 4.24 -13.08 -1.43
N ALA A 233 5.46 -12.76 -1.00
CA ALA A 233 5.96 -13.11 0.33
C ALA A 233 5.27 -12.29 1.43
N GLU A 234 4.90 -11.05 1.14
CA GLU A 234 4.30 -10.12 2.09
C GLU A 234 2.78 -10.16 2.13
N SER A 235 2.16 -10.68 1.07
CA SER A 235 0.72 -10.97 1.03
C SER A 235 0.24 -11.96 2.11
N ARG A 236 1.14 -12.56 2.90
CA ARG A 236 0.82 -13.45 4.04
C ARG A 236 -0.16 -14.57 3.67
N GLY A 237 0.02 -15.10 2.46
CA GLY A 237 -0.81 -16.18 1.92
C GLY A 237 -2.01 -15.70 1.10
N LEU A 238 -2.36 -14.41 1.10
CA LEU A 238 -3.39 -13.87 0.22
C LEU A 238 -2.98 -14.05 -1.26
N ARG A 239 -3.89 -14.59 -2.06
CA ARG A 239 -3.77 -14.76 -3.51
C ARG A 239 -5.03 -14.20 -4.15
N VAL A 240 -5.00 -13.92 -5.45
CA VAL A 240 -6.24 -13.57 -6.17
C VAL A 240 -7.24 -14.70 -5.93
N CYS A 241 -8.47 -14.36 -5.54
CA CYS A 241 -9.50 -15.38 -5.32
C CYS A 241 -9.78 -16.12 -6.62
N GLU A 242 -9.87 -17.44 -6.55
CA GLU A 242 -10.29 -18.27 -7.68
C GLU A 242 -11.80 -18.10 -7.91
N ASP A 243 -12.26 -18.18 -9.15
CA ASP A 243 -13.70 -18.15 -9.42
C ASP A 243 -14.38 -19.35 -8.73
N GLY A 244 -15.49 -19.10 -8.01
CA GLY A 244 -16.24 -20.13 -7.30
C GLY A 244 -16.66 -19.72 -5.89
N PRO A 245 -16.98 -20.70 -5.02
CA PRO A 245 -17.38 -20.45 -3.65
C PRO A 245 -16.30 -19.71 -2.84
N VAL A 246 -16.74 -18.80 -1.99
CA VAL A 246 -15.88 -18.05 -1.06
C VAL A 246 -16.57 -17.87 0.29
N PHE A 247 -15.81 -18.07 1.35
CA PHE A 247 -16.26 -17.82 2.71
C PHE A 247 -15.99 -16.36 3.11
N TYR A 248 -17.04 -15.69 3.61
CA TYR A 248 -16.95 -14.35 4.19
C TYR A 248 -17.24 -14.45 5.70
N PRO A 249 -16.20 -14.64 6.52
CA PRO A 249 -16.38 -15.12 7.90
C PRO A 249 -17.00 -14.05 8.80
N PRO A 250 -18.06 -14.38 9.56
CA PRO A 250 -18.50 -13.55 10.68
C PRO A 250 -17.38 -13.39 11.71
N PRO A 251 -17.16 -12.19 12.27
CA PRO A 251 -16.14 -11.99 13.30
C PRO A 251 -16.43 -12.87 14.51
N LYS A 252 -15.39 -13.50 15.05
CA LYS A 252 -15.49 -14.27 16.29
C LYS A 252 -15.80 -13.30 17.44
N LYS A 253 -17.04 -13.29 17.89
CA LYS A 253 -17.37 -12.64 19.17
C LYS A 253 -16.75 -13.46 20.29
N THR A 254 -15.68 -12.95 20.88
CA THR A 254 -15.16 -13.46 22.14
C THR A 254 -16.27 -13.35 23.17
N LYS A 255 -16.79 -14.49 23.65
CA LYS A 255 -17.72 -14.48 24.79
C LYS A 255 -16.93 -13.97 25.99
N HIS A 256 -17.20 -12.74 26.41
CA HIS A 256 -16.82 -12.26 27.74
C HIS A 256 -17.65 -12.95 28.82
#